data_AF-A0A8K0EIZ6-F1
#
_entry.id   AF-A0A8K0EIZ6-F1
#
_cell.length_a   1.000
_cell.length_b   1.000
_cell.length_c   1.000
_cell.angle_alpha   90.00
_cell.angle_beta   90.00
_cell.angle_gamma   90.00
#
_symmetry.space_group_name_H-M   'P 1'
#
loop_
_entity.id
_entity.type
_entity.pdbx_description
1 polymer ?
#
loop_
_entity_poly.entity_id
_entity_poly.type
_entity_poly.pdbx_seq_one_letter_code
_entity_poly.pdbx_strand_id
1 'polypeptide(L)'
;MEWQTPTCKPKQNVAFIKVHKAGSTTVQSVFLRYGYSHNLTVMLPGGKNPASFSWPNFPAPGDAYPVSGGVYNILTHHARYHPETIRARMPPDTARVAIMRHPLDHLKSMFNFIHLNTKYKLDPLNPIQMFLENVTDYAEIDSKFYDGRSPTRNFQSYVLGFDQRKDFGDEEVEQHFREIKTDVPFVMILEHLDESLIVLKRSMCWVMKDILYDWTARNYRRFYYKSSSLSQLAMENHRKWSSIDYALYEHYNRTLWEEVEKGGEDFASELEHFRTMNSNVNEHCRIDPKGRKSFSATRWSMAWTVDATFCKQLRQERFIWDWKLSMRQNEKIRREKLDT
;
A
#
# COMPACT_ATOMS: atom_id res chain seq x y z
N MET A 1 21.34 -15.68 22.96
CA MET A 1 21.28 -14.38 22.26
C MET A 1 20.09 -13.62 22.82
N GLU A 2 20.34 -12.51 23.50
CA GLU A 2 19.28 -11.66 24.06
C GLU A 2 18.70 -10.73 22.99
N TRP A 3 17.38 -10.54 23.03
CA TRP A 3 16.73 -9.53 22.22
C TRP A 3 17.13 -8.14 22.74
N GLN A 4 17.53 -7.25 21.86
CA GLN A 4 17.76 -5.85 22.21
C GLN A 4 16.52 -5.02 21.85
N THR A 5 15.95 -4.33 22.84
CA THR A 5 14.93 -3.30 22.60
C THR A 5 15.47 -2.29 21.60
N PRO A 6 14.70 -1.91 20.56
CA PRO A 6 15.05 -0.74 19.75
C PRO A 6 15.33 0.45 20.66
N THR A 7 16.42 1.19 20.41
CA THR A 7 16.81 2.38 21.19
C THR A 7 15.92 3.60 20.89
N CYS A 8 14.91 3.44 20.03
CA CYS A 8 14.01 4.47 19.58
C CYS A 8 12.55 4.17 19.94
N LYS A 9 11.73 5.23 20.02
CA LYS A 9 10.30 5.12 20.29
C LYS A 9 9.54 4.65 19.03
N PRO A 10 8.67 3.63 19.12
CA PRO A 10 7.81 3.24 18.01
C PRO A 10 7.00 4.41 17.46
N LYS A 11 7.10 4.66 16.15
CA LYS A 11 6.32 5.68 15.47
C LYS A 11 4.85 5.26 15.41
N GLN A 12 3.96 6.17 15.76
CA GLN A 12 2.51 5.92 15.80
C GLN A 12 1.77 6.59 14.63
N ASN A 13 2.36 7.63 14.04
CA ASN A 13 1.73 8.43 12.99
C ASN A 13 2.25 8.01 11.62
N VAL A 14 1.38 7.51 10.76
CA VAL A 14 1.75 7.03 9.42
C VAL A 14 0.68 7.32 8.36
N ALA A 15 1.10 7.97 7.29
CA ALA A 15 0.32 8.14 6.07
C ALA A 15 0.82 7.15 5.02
N PHE A 16 0.06 6.07 4.82
CA PHE A 16 0.32 5.08 3.78
C PHE A 16 -0.46 5.41 2.49
N ILE A 17 0.27 5.83 1.46
CA ILE A 17 -0.28 6.07 0.12
C ILE A 17 -0.55 4.72 -0.56
N LYS A 18 -1.82 4.31 -0.51
CA LYS A 18 -2.30 3.00 -0.98
C LYS A 18 -2.52 2.97 -2.50
N VAL A 19 -1.50 2.58 -3.25
CA VAL A 19 -1.59 2.36 -4.71
C VAL A 19 -2.47 1.16 -5.05
N HIS A 20 -3.41 1.31 -5.98
CA HIS A 20 -4.26 0.20 -6.43
C HIS A 20 -3.41 -0.90 -7.08
N LYS A 21 -3.74 -2.16 -6.84
CA LYS A 21 -3.12 -3.33 -7.53
C LYS A 21 -1.60 -3.50 -7.36
N ALA A 22 -1.01 -2.78 -6.40
CA ALA A 22 0.38 -2.93 -5.96
C ALA A 22 0.51 -3.76 -4.67
N GLY A 23 -0.38 -4.75 -4.44
CA GLY A 23 -0.36 -5.55 -3.19
C GLY A 23 -0.73 -4.76 -1.92
N SER A 24 -1.17 -3.52 -2.07
CA SER A 24 -1.43 -2.56 -0.99
C SER A 24 -2.52 -2.96 0.01
N THR A 25 -3.34 -3.99 -0.26
CA THR A 25 -4.30 -4.53 0.71
C THR A 25 -3.62 -5.41 1.77
N THR A 26 -2.56 -6.12 1.40
CA THR A 26 -1.74 -6.85 2.35
C THR A 26 -1.10 -5.87 3.34
N VAL A 27 -0.47 -4.82 2.82
CA VAL A 27 0.17 -3.78 3.63
C VAL A 27 -0.85 -2.96 4.43
N GLN A 28 -2.02 -2.64 3.87
CA GLN A 28 -3.10 -2.00 4.64
C GLN A 28 -3.48 -2.83 5.87
N SER A 29 -3.50 -4.17 5.78
CA SER A 29 -3.84 -5.01 6.93
C SER A 29 -2.82 -4.90 8.07
N VAL A 30 -1.54 -4.67 7.75
CA VAL A 30 -0.47 -4.40 8.72
C VAL A 30 -0.76 -3.09 9.45
N PHE A 31 -1.02 -2.00 8.73
CA PHE A 31 -1.33 -0.69 9.32
C PHE A 31 -2.62 -0.68 10.14
N LEU A 32 -3.70 -1.30 9.64
CA LEU A 32 -4.97 -1.37 10.37
C LEU A 32 -4.83 -2.18 11.67
N ARG A 33 -4.11 -3.32 11.63
CA ARG A 33 -3.85 -4.11 12.83
C ARG A 33 -2.99 -3.35 13.83
N TYR A 34 -1.94 -2.66 13.37
CA TYR A 34 -1.10 -1.82 14.23
C TYR A 34 -1.89 -0.70 14.91
N GLY A 35 -2.73 0.01 14.15
CA GLY A 35 -3.61 1.05 14.70
C GLY A 35 -4.63 0.50 15.69
N TYR A 36 -5.12 -0.72 15.44
CA TYR A 36 -6.00 -1.38 16.39
C TYR A 36 -5.27 -1.79 17.68
N SER A 37 -4.12 -2.45 17.61
CA SER A 37 -3.41 -2.95 18.79
C SER A 37 -2.81 -1.84 19.67
N HIS A 38 -2.55 -0.66 19.11
CA HIS A 38 -1.96 0.48 19.83
C HIS A 38 -2.95 1.60 20.18
N ASN A 39 -4.26 1.32 20.08
CA ASN A 39 -5.32 2.29 20.38
C ASN A 39 -5.23 3.62 19.59
N LEU A 40 -4.83 3.55 18.32
CA LEU A 40 -4.62 4.71 17.45
C LEU A 40 -5.85 5.05 16.61
N THR A 41 -6.05 6.32 16.29
CA THR A 41 -7.14 6.75 15.40
C THR A 41 -6.77 6.51 13.94
N VAL A 42 -7.68 5.89 13.18
CA VAL A 42 -7.50 5.66 11.74
C VAL A 42 -8.44 6.57 10.98
N MET A 43 -7.92 7.28 9.98
CA MET A 43 -8.75 8.05 9.05
C MET A 43 -9.54 7.05 8.21
N LEU A 44 -10.84 6.96 8.46
CA LEU A 44 -11.76 6.07 7.76
C LEU A 44 -12.61 6.86 6.76
N PRO A 45 -12.74 6.42 5.50
CA PRO A 45 -13.59 7.09 4.52
C PRO A 45 -15.04 7.18 5.01
N GLY A 46 -15.57 8.41 5.08
CA GLY A 46 -16.97 8.74 5.22
C GLY A 46 -17.66 8.87 3.85
N GLY A 47 -18.98 8.73 3.82
CA GLY A 47 -19.79 8.92 2.61
C GLY A 47 -20.10 7.64 1.82
N LYS A 48 -20.43 7.80 0.53
CA LYS A 48 -21.00 6.74 -0.32
C LYS A 48 -20.01 5.63 -0.68
N ASN A 49 -18.70 5.90 -0.67
CA ASN A 49 -17.67 4.93 -0.99
C ASN A 49 -16.83 4.62 0.27
N PRO A 50 -17.09 3.50 0.97
CA PRO A 50 -16.37 3.17 2.20
C PRO A 50 -14.89 2.78 1.95
N ALA A 51 -14.45 2.72 0.70
CA ALA A 51 -13.12 2.25 0.35
C ALA A 51 -12.09 3.33 0.04
N SER A 52 -12.49 4.60 -0.14
CA SER A 52 -11.63 5.66 -0.65
C SER A 52 -12.10 7.07 -0.29
N PHE A 53 -11.16 8.02 -0.24
CA PHE A 53 -11.40 9.45 -0.08
C PHE A 53 -11.48 10.14 -1.45
N SER A 54 -12.68 10.56 -1.86
CA SER A 54 -12.97 11.28 -3.12
C SER A 54 -12.36 10.72 -4.41
N TRP A 55 -11.92 9.45 -4.42
CA TRP A 55 -11.26 8.85 -5.58
C TRP A 55 -12.13 8.96 -6.84
N PRO A 56 -11.58 9.43 -7.98
CA PRO A 56 -10.15 9.66 -8.29
C PRO A 56 -9.63 11.08 -8.01
N ASN A 57 -10.39 11.96 -7.36
CA ASN A 57 -9.98 13.31 -7.02
C ASN A 57 -9.15 13.37 -5.73
N PHE A 58 -8.62 14.55 -5.40
CA PHE A 58 -7.99 14.78 -4.11
C PHE A 58 -9.01 14.63 -2.96
N PRO A 59 -8.57 14.16 -1.77
CA PRO A 59 -9.44 14.08 -0.60
C PRO A 59 -10.07 15.42 -0.24
N ALA A 60 -11.38 15.43 -0.02
CA ALA A 60 -12.13 16.58 0.44
C ALA A 60 -12.25 16.62 1.98
N PRO A 61 -12.47 17.79 2.61
CA PRO A 61 -12.57 17.91 4.06
C PRO A 61 -13.64 17.02 4.73
N GLY A 62 -14.71 16.67 4.01
CA GLY A 62 -15.81 15.84 4.50
C GLY A 62 -15.65 14.33 4.28
N ASP A 63 -14.52 13.88 3.71
CA ASP A 63 -14.35 12.48 3.31
C ASP A 63 -14.02 11.53 4.46
N ALA A 64 -13.88 12.00 5.70
CA ALA A 64 -13.50 11.16 6.82
C ALA A 64 -14.57 11.16 7.92
N TYR A 65 -14.78 10.00 8.54
CA TYR A 65 -15.55 9.93 9.78
C TYR A 65 -14.85 10.72 10.88
N PRO A 66 -15.55 11.65 11.57
CA PRO A 66 -14.93 12.47 12.60
C PRO A 66 -14.48 11.63 13.79
N VAL A 67 -13.38 12.05 14.41
CA VAL A 67 -12.85 11.51 15.67
C VAL A 67 -12.73 12.61 16.72
N SER A 68 -12.77 12.24 18.00
CA SER A 68 -12.55 13.20 19.09
C SER A 68 -11.19 13.87 18.91
N GLY A 69 -11.17 15.20 18.89
CA GLY A 69 -9.95 16.00 18.68
C GLY A 69 -9.55 16.21 17.20
N GLY A 70 -10.23 15.56 16.24
CA GLY A 70 -10.07 15.84 14.80
C GLY A 70 -8.75 15.43 14.16
N VAL A 71 -7.85 14.77 14.90
CA VAL A 71 -6.52 14.34 14.45
C VAL A 71 -6.49 12.82 14.30
N TYR A 72 -5.90 12.33 13.21
CA TYR A 72 -5.74 10.91 12.91
C TYR A 72 -4.27 10.49 12.99
N ASN A 73 -4.02 9.27 13.47
CA ASN A 73 -2.69 8.69 13.49
C ASN A 73 -2.36 7.93 12.20
N ILE A 74 -3.34 7.26 11.59
CA ILE A 74 -3.11 6.39 10.43
C ILE A 74 -4.02 6.77 9.26
N LEU A 75 -3.43 6.99 8.08
CA LEU A 75 -4.13 7.00 6.80
C LEU A 75 -3.69 5.77 5.99
N THR A 76 -4.62 4.92 5.57
CA THR A 76 -4.28 3.67 4.85
C THR A 76 -5.31 3.21 3.82
N HIS A 77 -6.33 4.02 3.52
CA HIS A 77 -7.32 3.74 2.49
C HIS A 77 -6.98 4.47 1.19
N HIS A 78 -7.69 4.17 0.10
CA HIS A 78 -7.38 4.77 -1.19
C HIS A 78 -7.61 6.28 -1.15
N ALA A 79 -6.55 7.05 -1.38
CA ALA A 79 -6.55 8.49 -1.50
C ALA A 79 -5.54 8.86 -2.59
N ARG A 80 -5.81 9.95 -3.31
CA ARG A 80 -4.75 10.65 -4.03
C ARG A 80 -3.90 11.41 -3.01
N TYR A 81 -2.58 11.26 -3.08
CA TYR A 81 -1.66 11.92 -2.16
C TYR A 81 -1.82 13.43 -2.28
N HIS A 82 -1.97 14.08 -1.12
CA HIS A 82 -2.13 15.52 -1.03
C HIS A 82 -1.47 15.97 0.28
N PRO A 83 -0.29 16.61 0.24
CA PRO A 83 0.47 17.00 1.42
C PRO A 83 -0.33 17.83 2.42
N GLU A 84 -1.17 18.73 1.91
CA GLU A 84 -2.05 19.59 2.73
C GLU A 84 -3.06 18.76 3.54
N THR A 85 -3.60 17.69 2.97
CA THR A 85 -4.55 16.81 3.68
C THR A 85 -3.86 16.13 4.87
N ILE A 86 -2.61 15.69 4.69
CA ILE A 86 -1.82 15.10 5.77
C ILE A 86 -1.53 16.14 6.85
N ARG A 87 -1.03 17.32 6.46
CA ARG A 87 -0.72 18.42 7.38
C ARG A 87 -1.94 18.89 8.18
N ALA A 88 -3.10 18.94 7.56
CA ALA A 88 -4.33 19.41 8.20
C ALA A 88 -4.96 18.40 9.17
N ARG A 89 -4.65 17.10 9.03
CA ARG A 89 -5.40 16.03 9.71
C ARG A 89 -4.54 15.09 10.55
N MET A 90 -3.21 15.19 10.45
CA MET A 90 -2.28 14.26 11.11
C MET A 90 -1.13 15.04 11.79
N PRO A 91 -0.50 14.47 12.83
CA PRO A 91 0.61 15.13 13.52
C PRO A 91 1.82 15.45 12.61
N PRO A 92 2.62 16.48 12.92
CA PRO A 92 3.78 16.87 12.11
C PRO A 92 4.85 15.78 11.95
N ASP A 93 4.95 14.83 12.88
CA ASP A 93 5.91 13.72 12.86
C ASP A 93 5.42 12.49 12.07
N THR A 94 4.31 12.62 11.33
CA THR A 94 3.74 11.55 10.50
C THR A 94 4.73 11.04 9.47
N ALA A 95 5.10 9.76 9.58
CA ALA A 95 5.87 9.08 8.55
C ALA A 95 5.02 8.91 7.30
N ARG A 96 5.55 9.27 6.12
CA ARG A 96 4.85 9.09 4.84
C ARG A 96 5.50 7.97 4.07
N VAL A 97 4.71 6.97 3.73
CA VAL A 97 5.18 5.76 3.05
C VAL A 97 4.21 5.39 1.93
N ALA A 98 4.71 4.82 0.84
CA ALA A 98 3.85 4.29 -0.23
C ALA A 98 4.22 2.85 -0.57
N ILE A 99 3.51 2.27 -1.53
CA ILE A 99 3.90 1.01 -2.17
C ILE A 99 3.76 1.15 -3.68
N MET A 100 4.73 0.63 -4.43
CA MET A 100 4.69 0.53 -5.88
C MET A 100 4.91 -0.90 -6.32
N ARG A 101 4.59 -1.14 -7.59
CA ARG A 101 4.82 -2.38 -8.31
C ARG A 101 5.48 -2.04 -9.64
N HIS A 102 6.23 -2.98 -10.21
CA HIS A 102 6.81 -2.81 -11.54
C HIS A 102 5.72 -2.34 -12.52
N PRO A 103 5.90 -1.20 -13.23
CA PRO A 103 4.79 -0.54 -13.92
C PRO A 103 4.05 -1.42 -14.92
N LEU A 104 4.76 -2.30 -15.65
CA LEU A 104 4.12 -3.20 -16.61
C LEU A 104 3.26 -4.27 -15.94
N ASP A 105 3.72 -4.81 -14.80
CA ASP A 105 2.97 -5.81 -14.03
C ASP A 105 1.80 -5.18 -13.28
N HIS A 106 1.95 -3.91 -12.90
CA HIS A 106 0.87 -3.06 -12.42
C HIS A 106 -0.21 -2.87 -13.48
N LEU A 107 0.17 -2.45 -14.70
CA LEU A 107 -0.74 -2.32 -15.85
C LEU A 107 -1.52 -3.61 -16.07
N LYS A 108 -0.84 -4.76 -16.22
CA LYS A 108 -1.50 -6.07 -16.40
C LYS A 108 -2.55 -6.35 -15.33
N SER A 109 -2.24 -6.02 -14.07
CA SER A 109 -3.16 -6.23 -12.96
C SER A 109 -4.32 -5.24 -12.92
N MET A 110 -4.11 -3.99 -13.33
CA MET A 110 -5.17 -2.99 -13.49
C MET A 110 -6.09 -3.38 -14.64
N PHE A 111 -5.51 -3.77 -15.79
CA PHE A 111 -6.22 -4.22 -16.99
C PHE A 111 -7.26 -5.29 -16.68
N ASN A 112 -6.84 -6.31 -15.92
CA ASN A 112 -7.75 -7.37 -15.47
C ASN A 112 -8.74 -6.90 -14.40
N PHE A 113 -8.33 -6.02 -13.50
CA PHE A 113 -9.18 -5.58 -12.39
C PHE A 113 -10.38 -4.74 -12.86
N ILE A 114 -10.19 -3.87 -13.85
CA ILE A 114 -11.25 -2.99 -14.36
C ILE A 114 -11.79 -3.43 -15.73
N HIS A 115 -11.43 -4.63 -16.18
CA HIS A 115 -11.90 -5.28 -17.40
C HIS A 115 -11.62 -4.47 -18.68
N LEU A 116 -10.39 -3.93 -18.80
CA LEU A 116 -10.00 -3.10 -19.95
C LEU A 116 -10.03 -3.87 -21.26
N ASN A 117 -9.74 -5.18 -21.26
CA ASN A 117 -9.83 -6.01 -22.46
C ASN A 117 -11.25 -5.95 -23.08
N THR A 118 -12.29 -5.97 -22.25
CA THR A 118 -13.68 -5.86 -22.70
C THR A 118 -14.04 -4.42 -23.07
N LYS A 119 -13.64 -3.44 -22.27
CA LYS A 119 -13.96 -2.02 -22.52
C LYS A 119 -13.30 -1.47 -23.79
N TYR A 120 -12.06 -1.89 -24.06
CA TYR A 120 -11.28 -1.56 -25.25
C TYR A 120 -11.58 -2.49 -26.44
N LYS A 121 -12.49 -3.46 -26.28
CA LYS A 121 -12.89 -4.41 -27.34
C LYS A 121 -11.71 -5.12 -28.00
N LEU A 122 -10.77 -5.55 -27.17
CA LEU A 122 -9.51 -6.16 -27.61
C LEU A 122 -9.69 -7.66 -27.88
N ASP A 123 -8.87 -8.18 -28.79
CA ASP A 123 -8.80 -9.62 -29.05
C ASP A 123 -8.43 -10.37 -27.76
N PRO A 124 -9.18 -11.44 -27.41
CA PRO A 124 -8.92 -12.21 -26.21
C PRO A 124 -7.65 -13.06 -26.26
N LEU A 125 -6.89 -13.14 -27.36
CA LEU A 125 -5.64 -13.88 -27.42
C LEU A 125 -4.49 -13.09 -26.79
N ASN A 126 -4.33 -11.81 -27.19
CA ASN A 126 -3.20 -10.98 -26.76
C ASN A 126 -3.61 -9.52 -26.45
N PRO A 127 -4.54 -9.28 -25.52
CA PRO A 127 -5.12 -7.95 -25.31
C PRO A 127 -4.08 -6.90 -24.86
N ILE A 128 -3.11 -7.29 -24.04
CA ILE A 128 -2.06 -6.36 -23.58
C ILE A 128 -1.12 -5.97 -24.72
N GLN A 129 -0.73 -6.92 -25.58
CA GLN A 129 0.13 -6.65 -26.72
C GLN A 129 -0.53 -5.64 -27.66
N MET A 130 -1.78 -5.90 -28.07
CA MET A 130 -2.53 -5.02 -28.96
C MET A 130 -2.71 -3.61 -28.37
N PHE A 131 -3.03 -3.53 -27.07
CA PHE A 131 -3.14 -2.26 -26.37
C PHE A 131 -1.82 -1.48 -26.43
N LEU A 132 -0.70 -2.14 -26.14
CA LEU A 132 0.61 -1.50 -26.05
C LEU A 132 1.18 -1.10 -27.42
N GLU A 133 0.77 -1.75 -28.50
CA GLU A 133 1.15 -1.34 -29.86
C GLU A 133 0.53 0.02 -30.24
N ASN A 134 -0.67 0.34 -29.72
CA ASN A 134 -1.40 1.57 -30.06
C ASN A 134 -2.03 2.24 -28.82
N VAL A 135 -1.23 2.56 -27.81
CA VAL A 135 -1.73 3.07 -26.51
C VAL A 135 -2.60 4.34 -26.61
N THR A 136 -2.39 5.17 -27.64
CA THR A 136 -3.10 6.44 -27.85
C THR A 136 -4.53 6.27 -28.38
N ASP A 137 -4.81 5.15 -29.04
CA ASP A 137 -6.09 4.92 -29.75
C ASP A 137 -7.27 4.76 -28.78
N TYR A 138 -6.99 4.55 -27.50
CA TYR A 138 -7.99 4.34 -26.46
C TYR A 138 -8.41 5.62 -25.73
N ALA A 139 -7.91 6.79 -26.14
CA ALA A 139 -8.19 8.07 -25.49
C ALA A 139 -9.69 8.43 -25.46
N GLU A 140 -10.44 8.15 -26.54
CA GLU A 140 -11.89 8.38 -26.59
C GLU A 140 -12.63 7.49 -25.56
N ILE A 141 -12.21 6.23 -25.47
CA ILE A 141 -12.79 5.27 -24.51
C ILE A 141 -12.46 5.71 -23.08
N ASP A 142 -11.22 6.18 -22.85
CA ASP A 142 -10.81 6.70 -21.56
C ASP A 142 -11.66 7.91 -21.14
N SER A 143 -11.87 8.85 -22.06
CA SER A 143 -12.74 10.01 -21.85
C SER A 143 -14.16 9.60 -21.44
N LYS A 144 -14.74 8.60 -22.13
CA LYS A 144 -16.09 8.10 -21.87
C LYS A 144 -16.24 7.41 -20.52
N PHE A 145 -15.29 6.56 -20.12
CA PHE A 145 -15.44 5.71 -18.94
C PHE A 145 -14.79 6.25 -17.68
N TYR A 146 -13.87 7.20 -17.80
CA TYR A 146 -13.06 7.70 -16.69
C TYR A 146 -13.00 9.22 -16.62
N ASP A 147 -13.91 9.93 -17.29
CA ASP A 147 -14.08 11.38 -17.19
C ASP A 147 -12.75 12.10 -17.52
N GLY A 148 -12.23 11.80 -18.72
CA GLY A 148 -10.96 12.34 -19.23
C GLY A 148 -9.69 11.80 -18.56
N ARG A 149 -9.80 10.89 -17.59
CA ARG A 149 -8.64 10.28 -16.92
C ARG A 149 -8.20 9.00 -17.62
N SER A 150 -6.93 8.64 -17.51
CA SER A 150 -6.42 7.37 -18.03
C SER A 150 -6.22 6.36 -16.91
N PRO A 151 -6.79 5.14 -17.00
CA PRO A 151 -6.54 4.09 -16.03
C PRO A 151 -5.23 3.33 -16.30
N THR A 152 -4.51 3.65 -17.39
CA THR A 152 -3.31 2.94 -17.84
C THR A 152 -2.06 3.82 -17.88
N ARG A 153 -2.21 5.14 -18.02
CA ARG A 153 -1.10 6.09 -18.06
C ARG A 153 -0.72 6.55 -16.66
N ASN A 154 0.55 6.45 -16.29
CA ASN A 154 1.11 7.07 -15.07
C ASN A 154 0.22 6.86 -13.83
N PHE A 155 -0.39 5.69 -13.67
CA PHE A 155 -1.45 5.49 -12.69
C PHE A 155 -0.90 5.50 -11.26
N GLN A 156 0.29 4.92 -11.04
CA GLN A 156 0.88 4.85 -9.71
C GLN A 156 1.33 6.24 -9.23
N SER A 157 1.94 7.02 -10.13
CA SER A 157 2.30 8.42 -9.90
C SER A 157 1.05 9.30 -9.76
N TYR A 158 -0.03 9.03 -10.49
CA TYR A 158 -1.30 9.74 -10.26
C TYR A 158 -1.80 9.60 -8.83
N VAL A 159 -1.70 8.40 -8.24
CA VAL A 159 -1.99 8.17 -6.81
C VAL A 159 -1.06 8.98 -5.91
N LEU A 160 0.20 9.20 -6.31
CA LEU A 160 1.17 10.05 -5.61
C LEU A 160 1.00 11.56 -5.88
N GLY A 161 -0.03 11.98 -6.61
CA GLY A 161 -0.37 13.39 -6.80
C GLY A 161 0.06 13.99 -8.15
N PHE A 162 0.74 13.22 -9.02
CA PHE A 162 1.14 13.68 -10.34
C PHE A 162 -0.06 13.86 -11.28
N ASP A 163 0.10 14.67 -12.33
CA ASP A 163 -0.81 14.68 -13.48
C ASP A 163 -0.39 13.58 -14.47
N GLN A 164 -1.27 12.59 -14.66
CA GLN A 164 -1.00 11.45 -15.54
C GLN A 164 -0.86 11.82 -17.03
N ARG A 165 -1.26 13.03 -17.43
CA ARG A 165 -1.17 13.51 -18.83
C ARG A 165 0.24 14.02 -19.20
N LYS A 166 1.08 14.22 -18.21
CA LYS A 166 2.46 14.71 -18.36
C LYS A 166 3.42 13.54 -18.52
N ASP A 167 4.61 13.85 -19.02
CA ASP A 167 5.70 12.90 -19.16
C ASP A 167 6.90 13.32 -18.31
N PHE A 168 7.71 12.34 -17.92
CA PHE A 168 8.97 12.61 -17.25
C PHE A 168 9.92 13.37 -18.19
N GLY A 169 10.62 14.39 -17.68
CA GLY A 169 11.43 15.33 -18.45
C GLY A 169 10.84 16.74 -18.55
N ASP A 170 9.54 16.91 -18.29
CA ASP A 170 8.94 18.23 -18.08
C ASP A 170 9.48 18.86 -16.78
N GLU A 171 9.86 20.15 -16.80
CA GLU A 171 10.44 20.83 -15.63
C GLU A 171 9.54 20.76 -14.38
N GLU A 172 8.23 20.96 -14.57
CA GLU A 172 7.21 20.85 -13.51
C GLU A 172 7.15 19.43 -12.92
N VAL A 173 7.23 18.40 -13.77
CA VAL A 173 7.20 16.99 -13.34
C VAL A 173 8.47 16.64 -12.59
N GLU A 174 9.63 17.07 -13.08
CA GLU A 174 10.92 16.87 -12.42
C GLU A 174 10.99 17.58 -11.07
N GLN A 175 10.39 18.77 -10.96
CA GLN A 175 10.25 19.49 -9.70
C GLN A 175 9.36 18.72 -8.71
N HIS A 176 8.17 18.29 -9.14
CA HIS A 176 7.29 17.48 -8.30
C HIS A 176 7.93 16.13 -7.94
N PHE A 177 8.73 15.53 -8.83
CA PHE A 177 9.50 14.33 -8.54
C PHE A 177 10.49 14.54 -7.39
N ARG A 178 11.22 15.67 -7.38
CA ARG A 178 12.11 16.03 -6.27
C ARG A 178 11.33 16.21 -4.96
N GLU A 179 10.18 16.89 -5.02
CA GLU A 179 9.33 17.10 -3.84
C GLU A 179 8.84 15.77 -3.26
N ILE A 180 8.33 14.87 -4.09
CA ILE A 180 7.82 13.56 -3.63
C ILE A 180 8.92 12.72 -2.99
N LYS A 181 10.14 12.75 -3.51
CA LYS A 181 11.27 12.06 -2.89
C LYS A 181 11.59 12.57 -1.48
N THR A 182 11.45 13.86 -1.26
CA THR A 182 11.64 14.46 0.06
C THR A 182 10.45 14.17 0.98
N ASP A 183 9.23 14.27 0.45
CA ASP A 183 8.01 14.24 1.25
C ASP A 183 7.55 12.81 1.59
N VAL A 184 7.86 11.84 0.71
CA VAL A 184 7.59 10.39 0.84
C VAL A 184 8.91 9.63 0.69
N PRO A 185 9.81 9.68 1.70
CA PRO A 185 11.18 9.20 1.58
C PRO A 185 11.30 7.67 1.43
N PHE A 186 10.24 6.92 1.68
CA PHE A 186 10.25 5.47 1.55
C PHE A 186 9.01 4.95 0.83
N VAL A 187 9.24 4.19 -0.24
CA VAL A 187 8.20 3.50 -1.01
C VAL A 187 8.56 2.03 -1.09
N MET A 188 7.67 1.18 -0.58
CA MET A 188 7.82 -0.27 -0.63
C MET A 188 7.70 -0.77 -2.07
N ILE A 189 8.45 -1.81 -2.42
CA ILE A 189 8.41 -2.46 -3.73
C ILE A 189 7.72 -3.82 -3.58
N LEU A 190 6.62 -4.01 -4.29
CA LEU A 190 5.82 -5.24 -4.17
C LEU A 190 6.62 -6.51 -4.51
N GLU A 191 7.50 -6.43 -5.50
CA GLU A 191 8.38 -7.54 -5.90
C GLU A 191 9.36 -7.94 -4.78
N HIS A 192 9.63 -7.04 -3.84
CA HIS A 192 10.55 -7.18 -2.71
C HIS A 192 9.83 -6.83 -1.39
N LEU A 193 8.62 -7.35 -1.22
CA LEU A 193 7.74 -6.95 -0.12
C LEU A 193 8.34 -7.30 1.25
N ASP A 194 9.00 -8.44 1.38
CA ASP A 194 9.58 -8.86 2.66
C ASP A 194 10.73 -7.92 3.06
N GLU A 195 11.63 -7.62 2.12
CA GLU A 195 12.72 -6.64 2.28
C GLU A 195 12.13 -5.26 2.65
N SER A 196 11.09 -4.85 1.92
CA SER A 196 10.38 -3.59 2.16
C SER A 196 9.78 -3.51 3.56
N LEU A 197 9.24 -4.61 4.08
CA LEU A 197 8.66 -4.67 5.43
C LEU A 197 9.73 -4.64 6.53
N ILE A 198 10.92 -5.21 6.30
CA ILE A 198 12.05 -5.06 7.22
C ILE A 198 12.51 -3.59 7.28
N VAL A 199 12.64 -2.92 6.13
CA VAL A 199 13.00 -1.48 6.10
C VAL A 199 11.91 -0.64 6.78
N LEU A 200 10.63 -0.94 6.54
CA LEU A 200 9.51 -0.31 7.25
C LEU A 200 9.61 -0.52 8.77
N LYS A 201 9.87 -1.74 9.24
CA LYS A 201 10.04 -2.04 10.66
C LYS A 201 11.15 -1.20 11.28
N ARG A 202 12.34 -1.17 10.64
CA ARG A 202 13.51 -0.44 11.12
C ARG A 202 13.23 1.07 11.19
N SER A 203 12.66 1.66 10.14
CA SER A 203 12.32 3.10 10.05
C SER A 203 11.20 3.53 11.01
N MET A 204 10.27 2.63 11.32
CA MET A 204 9.15 2.89 12.23
C MET A 204 9.44 2.54 13.69
N CYS A 205 10.61 1.97 14.00
CA CYS A 205 10.95 1.44 15.32
C CYS A 205 9.92 0.41 15.82
N TRP A 206 9.41 -0.42 14.91
CA TRP A 206 8.42 -1.46 15.21
C TRP A 206 9.08 -2.79 15.55
N VAL A 207 8.31 -3.70 16.14
CA VAL A 207 8.77 -5.07 16.43
C VAL A 207 8.31 -6.05 15.35
N MET A 208 8.95 -7.22 15.28
CA MET A 208 8.71 -8.20 14.20
C MET A 208 7.23 -8.58 14.04
N LYS A 209 6.50 -8.77 15.15
CA LYS A 209 5.07 -9.12 15.13
C LYS A 209 4.19 -8.05 14.48
N ASP A 210 4.63 -6.79 14.46
CA ASP A 210 3.84 -5.68 13.93
C ASP A 210 3.74 -5.75 12.41
N ILE A 211 4.79 -6.23 11.72
CA ILE A 211 4.87 -6.30 10.25
C ILE A 211 4.43 -7.65 9.65
N LEU A 212 4.07 -8.64 10.48
CA LEU A 212 3.58 -9.93 9.98
C LEU A 212 2.33 -9.76 9.12
N TYR A 213 2.19 -10.54 8.07
CA TYR A 213 1.05 -10.39 7.17
C TYR A 213 0.52 -11.75 6.74
N ASP A 214 -0.75 -11.77 6.40
CA ASP A 214 -1.39 -12.96 5.86
C ASP A 214 -0.88 -13.22 4.44
N TRP A 215 -0.09 -14.28 4.27
CA TRP A 215 0.44 -14.69 2.97
C TRP A 215 -0.62 -15.28 2.03
N THR A 216 -1.88 -15.49 2.48
CA THR A 216 -2.96 -15.76 1.53
C THR A 216 -3.13 -14.53 0.64
N ALA A 217 -2.85 -14.68 -0.64
CA ALA A 217 -3.00 -13.57 -1.56
C ALA A 217 -4.49 -13.27 -1.78
N ARG A 218 -5.04 -12.35 -0.97
CA ARG A 218 -6.49 -12.04 -0.89
C ARG A 218 -7.13 -11.56 -2.19
N ASN A 219 -6.33 -11.32 -3.23
CA ASN A 219 -6.78 -10.86 -4.55
C ASN A 219 -5.88 -11.37 -5.69
N TYR A 220 -5.17 -12.48 -5.49
CA TYR A 220 -4.41 -13.10 -6.58
C TYR A 220 -5.38 -13.79 -7.54
N ARG A 221 -5.55 -13.22 -8.73
CA ARG A 221 -6.30 -13.83 -9.81
C ARG A 221 -5.33 -14.34 -10.87
N ARG A 222 -5.48 -15.61 -11.26
CA ARG A 222 -4.92 -16.11 -12.51
C ARG A 222 -5.79 -15.57 -13.64
N PHE A 223 -5.17 -14.95 -14.64
CA PHE A 223 -5.84 -14.51 -15.86
C PHE A 223 -4.91 -14.81 -17.04
N TYR A 224 -5.48 -15.19 -18.18
CA TYR A 224 -4.75 -15.84 -19.27
C TYR A 224 -3.60 -14.99 -19.84
N TYR A 225 -3.73 -13.66 -19.79
CA TYR A 225 -2.71 -12.73 -20.30
C TYR A 225 -1.69 -12.26 -19.27
N LYS A 226 -1.71 -12.80 -18.04
CA LYS A 226 -0.77 -12.37 -16.99
C LYS A 226 0.69 -12.67 -17.36
N SER A 227 0.90 -13.88 -17.89
CA SER A 227 2.20 -14.41 -18.30
C SER A 227 2.43 -14.33 -19.81
N SER A 228 1.59 -13.61 -20.56
CA SER A 228 1.84 -13.39 -21.99
C SER A 228 3.18 -12.70 -22.18
N SER A 229 3.97 -13.25 -23.11
CA SER A 229 5.14 -12.57 -23.65
C SER A 229 4.69 -11.33 -24.42
N LEU A 230 5.47 -10.25 -24.27
CA LEU A 230 5.25 -9.00 -24.96
C LEU A 230 6.45 -8.72 -25.85
N SER A 231 6.22 -8.10 -27.00
CA SER A 231 7.33 -7.65 -27.84
C SER A 231 8.14 -6.57 -27.14
N GLN A 232 9.41 -6.41 -27.51
CA GLN A 232 10.24 -5.33 -27.00
C GLN A 232 9.60 -3.96 -27.28
N LEU A 233 9.06 -3.77 -28.49
CA LEU A 233 8.34 -2.56 -28.88
C LEU A 233 7.15 -2.26 -27.95
N ALA A 234 6.34 -3.27 -27.61
CA ALA A 234 5.21 -3.09 -26.68
C ALA A 234 5.68 -2.66 -25.29
N MET A 235 6.77 -3.24 -24.78
CA MET A 235 7.35 -2.85 -23.49
C MET A 235 7.92 -1.41 -23.52
N GLU A 236 8.58 -1.02 -24.61
CA GLU A 236 9.09 0.34 -24.81
C GLU A 236 7.97 1.37 -24.93
N ASN A 237 6.89 1.03 -25.64
CA ASN A 237 5.69 1.87 -25.71
C ASN A 237 5.08 2.09 -24.33
N HIS A 238 4.97 1.04 -23.51
CA HIS A 238 4.50 1.18 -22.13
C HIS A 238 5.42 2.09 -21.30
N ARG A 239 6.74 1.92 -21.44
CA ARG A 239 7.73 2.76 -20.74
C ARG A 239 7.58 4.23 -21.08
N LYS A 240 7.34 4.55 -22.36
CA LYS A 240 7.07 5.94 -22.79
C LYS A 240 5.73 6.43 -22.25
N TRP A 241 4.68 5.60 -22.35
CA TRP A 241 3.32 5.95 -21.89
C TRP A 241 3.27 6.27 -20.39
N SER A 242 3.94 5.47 -19.56
CA SER A 242 3.94 5.60 -18.10
C SER A 242 5.31 6.03 -17.56
N SER A 243 5.93 7.02 -18.22
CA SER A 243 7.31 7.46 -17.96
C SER A 243 7.57 7.86 -16.50
N ILE A 244 6.61 8.51 -15.83
CA ILE A 244 6.74 8.94 -14.43
C ILE A 244 6.70 7.72 -13.49
N ASP A 245 5.83 6.74 -13.77
CA ASP A 245 5.76 5.51 -12.98
C ASP A 245 7.09 4.73 -13.04
N TYR A 246 7.73 4.67 -14.21
CA TYR A 246 9.04 4.04 -14.36
C TYR A 246 10.14 4.79 -13.61
N ALA A 247 10.20 6.13 -13.74
CA ALA A 247 11.20 6.94 -13.04
C ALA A 247 11.10 6.78 -11.51
N LEU A 248 9.87 6.81 -10.96
CA LEU A 248 9.64 6.60 -9.53
C LEU A 248 9.98 5.17 -9.10
N TYR A 249 9.54 4.16 -9.86
CA TYR A 249 9.81 2.76 -9.54
C TYR A 249 11.31 2.48 -9.51
N GLU A 250 12.06 2.92 -10.51
CA GLU A 250 13.51 2.72 -10.58
C GLU A 250 14.25 3.44 -9.44
N HIS A 251 13.84 4.66 -9.11
CA HIS A 251 14.40 5.38 -7.98
C HIS A 251 14.18 4.63 -6.66
N TYR A 252 12.93 4.28 -6.34
CA TYR A 252 12.61 3.66 -5.06
C TYR A 252 13.08 2.21 -4.95
N ASN A 253 13.13 1.48 -6.06
CA ASN A 253 13.75 0.16 -6.09
C ASN A 253 15.25 0.25 -5.78
N ARG A 254 15.96 1.21 -6.38
CA ARG A 254 17.37 1.44 -6.07
C ARG A 254 17.57 1.82 -4.60
N THR A 255 16.81 2.77 -4.06
CA THR A 255 16.96 3.19 -2.65
C THR A 255 16.57 2.08 -1.65
N LEU A 256 15.65 1.18 -2.03
CA LEU A 256 15.37 -0.01 -1.22
C LEU A 256 16.62 -0.89 -1.13
N TRP A 257 17.25 -1.19 -2.28
CA TRP A 257 18.44 -2.02 -2.32
C TRP A 257 19.65 -1.37 -1.62
N GLU A 258 19.79 -0.04 -1.70
CA GLU A 258 20.79 0.70 -0.93
C GLU A 258 20.61 0.47 0.60
N GLU A 259 19.37 0.47 1.12
CA GLU A 259 19.10 0.17 2.53
C GLU A 259 19.35 -1.31 2.90
N VAL A 260 19.05 -2.24 1.98
CA VAL A 260 19.36 -3.67 2.15
C VAL A 260 20.88 -3.88 2.22
N GLU A 261 21.63 -3.31 1.28
CA GLU A 261 23.09 -3.41 1.21
C GLU A 261 23.77 -2.79 2.43
N LYS A 262 23.32 -1.60 2.84
CA LYS A 262 23.78 -0.93 4.07
C LYS A 262 23.57 -1.78 5.32
N GLY A 263 22.50 -2.59 5.35
CA GLY A 263 22.20 -3.50 6.44
C GLY A 263 23.07 -4.77 6.46
N GLY A 264 23.68 -5.15 5.34
CA GLY A 264 24.61 -6.29 5.24
C GLY A 264 24.05 -7.63 5.73
N GLU A 265 24.94 -8.48 6.27
CA GLU A 265 24.57 -9.81 6.81
C GLU A 265 23.54 -9.76 7.93
N ASP A 266 23.54 -8.66 8.69
CA ASP A 266 22.60 -8.39 9.77
C ASP A 266 21.17 -8.28 9.23
N PHE A 267 20.98 -7.55 8.13
CA PHE A 267 19.70 -7.47 7.43
C PHE A 267 19.29 -8.81 6.84
N ALA A 268 20.21 -9.53 6.17
CA ALA A 268 19.91 -10.84 5.59
C ALA A 268 19.43 -11.85 6.64
N SER A 269 20.09 -11.87 7.80
CA SER A 269 19.71 -12.72 8.93
C SER A 269 18.36 -12.33 9.54
N GLU A 270 18.06 -11.03 9.64
CA GLU A 270 16.76 -10.53 10.09
C GLU A 270 15.63 -10.90 9.12
N LEU A 271 15.88 -10.75 7.82
CA LEU A 271 14.94 -11.09 6.75
C LEU A 271 14.57 -12.57 6.77
N GLU A 272 15.56 -13.46 6.93
CA GLU A 272 15.31 -14.90 7.01
C GLU A 272 14.52 -15.27 8.26
N HIS A 273 14.83 -14.63 9.40
CA HIS A 273 14.05 -14.78 10.63
C HIS A 273 12.60 -14.30 10.44
N PHE A 274 12.39 -13.17 9.76
CA PHE A 274 11.06 -12.66 9.44
C PHE A 274 10.28 -13.64 8.56
N ARG A 275 10.88 -14.15 7.48
CA ARG A 275 10.26 -15.12 6.58
C ARG A 275 9.85 -16.39 7.32
N THR A 276 10.76 -16.94 8.12
CA THR A 276 10.50 -18.12 8.96
C THR A 276 9.38 -17.87 9.95
N MET A 277 9.39 -16.73 10.66
CA MET A 277 8.34 -16.38 11.61
C MET A 277 6.99 -16.20 10.91
N ASN A 278 6.94 -15.44 9.81
CA ASN A 278 5.72 -15.17 9.07
C ASN A 278 5.11 -16.47 8.54
N SER A 279 5.92 -17.38 8.01
CA SER A 279 5.47 -18.72 7.59
C SER A 279 4.89 -19.52 8.77
N ASN A 280 5.65 -19.66 9.86
CA ASN A 280 5.25 -20.43 11.05
C ASN A 280 3.96 -19.94 11.70
N VAL A 281 3.77 -18.61 11.73
CA VAL A 281 2.57 -17.96 12.27
C VAL A 281 1.38 -18.20 11.36
N ASN A 282 1.56 -18.03 10.06
CA ASN A 282 0.49 -18.24 9.09
C ASN A 282 0.05 -19.71 9.01
N GLU A 283 0.98 -20.65 9.08
CA GLU A 283 0.69 -22.09 9.14
C GLU A 283 -0.14 -22.41 10.39
N HIS A 284 0.30 -21.95 11.57
CA HIS A 284 -0.46 -22.11 12.82
C HIS A 284 -1.89 -21.55 12.69
N CYS A 285 -2.02 -20.31 12.21
CA CYS A 285 -3.33 -19.67 12.05
C CYS A 285 -4.21 -20.28 10.94
N ARG A 286 -3.70 -21.23 10.16
CA ARG A 286 -4.48 -22.03 9.20
C ARG A 286 -4.86 -23.38 9.79
N ILE A 287 -3.92 -24.08 10.44
CA ILE A 287 -4.10 -25.44 10.97
C ILE A 287 -4.86 -25.42 12.30
N ASP A 288 -4.43 -24.57 13.23
CA ASP A 288 -5.01 -24.45 14.57
C ASP A 288 -5.28 -22.97 14.93
N PRO A 289 -6.30 -22.35 14.31
CA PRO A 289 -6.63 -20.95 14.54
C PRO A 289 -7.17 -20.65 15.94
N LYS A 290 -7.45 -21.67 16.78
CA LYS A 290 -7.95 -21.50 18.15
C LYS A 290 -6.90 -21.78 19.21
N GLY A 291 -5.85 -22.54 18.88
CA GLY A 291 -4.77 -22.85 19.81
C GLY A 291 -3.73 -21.74 19.96
N ARG A 292 -2.66 -22.08 20.67
CA ARG A 292 -1.56 -21.18 21.02
C ARG A 292 -0.24 -21.73 20.50
N LYS A 293 0.59 -20.86 19.92
CA LYS A 293 1.96 -21.18 19.53
C LYS A 293 2.91 -20.15 20.10
N SER A 294 3.84 -20.61 20.94
CA SER A 294 4.85 -19.76 21.57
C SER A 294 6.11 -19.72 20.72
N PHE A 295 6.71 -18.53 20.64
CA PHE A 295 7.96 -18.27 19.97
C PHE A 295 8.96 -17.79 21.03
N SER A 296 10.09 -18.46 21.12
CA SER A 296 11.18 -18.07 22.02
C SER A 296 11.80 -16.74 21.60
N ALA A 297 12.41 -16.04 22.56
CA ALA A 297 13.15 -14.83 22.26
C ALA A 297 14.32 -15.13 21.30
N THR A 298 14.55 -14.24 20.35
CA THR A 298 15.70 -14.25 19.44
C THR A 298 16.35 -12.87 19.45
N ARG A 299 17.47 -12.72 18.75
CA ARG A 299 18.09 -11.40 18.54
C ARG A 299 17.11 -10.38 17.92
N TRP A 300 16.09 -10.84 17.17
CA TRP A 300 15.18 -10.00 16.37
C TRP A 300 13.79 -9.80 16.97
N SER A 301 13.41 -10.62 17.94
CA SER A 301 12.09 -10.57 18.55
C SER A 301 12.11 -11.06 19.99
N MET A 302 11.38 -10.36 20.87
CA MET A 302 11.02 -10.89 22.19
C MET A 302 10.25 -12.21 22.09
N ALA A 303 10.27 -12.99 23.17
CA ALA A 303 9.35 -14.11 23.30
C ALA A 303 7.89 -13.62 23.23
N TRP A 304 7.05 -14.35 22.49
CA TRP A 304 5.65 -14.01 22.34
C TRP A 304 4.81 -15.23 21.97
N THR A 305 3.50 -15.13 22.12
CA THR A 305 2.56 -16.21 21.79
C THR A 305 1.56 -15.72 20.77
N VAL A 306 1.40 -16.48 19.70
CA VAL A 306 0.26 -16.36 18.78
C VAL A 306 -0.93 -17.05 19.42
N ASP A 307 -2.05 -16.34 19.52
CA ASP A 307 -3.32 -16.85 20.01
C ASP A 307 -4.43 -16.71 18.96
N ALA A 308 -5.63 -17.17 19.31
CA ALA A 308 -6.80 -17.09 18.45
C ALA A 308 -7.14 -15.64 18.03
N THR A 309 -6.88 -14.67 18.90
CA THR A 309 -7.11 -13.25 18.62
C THR A 309 -6.18 -12.76 17.53
N PHE A 310 -4.87 -13.05 17.66
CA PHE A 310 -3.89 -12.70 16.65
C PHE A 310 -4.20 -13.37 15.31
N CYS A 311 -4.53 -14.66 15.31
CA CYS A 311 -4.90 -15.37 14.07
C CYS A 311 -6.12 -14.76 13.37
N LYS A 312 -7.14 -14.38 14.13
CA LYS A 312 -8.31 -13.67 13.60
C LYS A 312 -7.91 -12.32 13.00
N GLN A 313 -7.07 -11.56 13.69
CA GLN A 313 -6.61 -10.24 13.24
C GLN A 313 -5.71 -10.32 12.00
N LEU A 314 -4.78 -11.29 11.94
CA LEU A 314 -3.91 -11.52 10.80
C LEU A 314 -4.73 -11.73 9.52
N ARG A 315 -5.79 -12.54 9.61
CA ARG A 315 -6.66 -12.93 8.50
C ARG A 315 -7.88 -12.00 8.29
N GLN A 316 -7.95 -10.90 9.03
CA GLN A 316 -9.14 -10.04 9.09
C GLN A 316 -9.32 -9.19 7.83
N GLU A 317 -10.50 -9.24 7.23
CA GLU A 317 -10.87 -8.38 6.11
C GLU A 317 -11.02 -6.90 6.48
N ARG A 318 -10.74 -6.02 5.51
CA ARG A 318 -10.74 -4.55 5.69
C ARG A 318 -12.05 -4.01 6.24
N PHE A 319 -13.21 -4.47 5.76
CA PHE A 319 -14.50 -3.95 6.24
C PHE A 319 -14.75 -4.24 7.73
N ILE A 320 -14.24 -5.37 8.24
CA ILE A 320 -14.32 -5.68 9.67
C ILE A 320 -13.37 -4.80 10.48
N TRP A 321 -12.18 -4.50 9.93
CA TRP A 321 -11.29 -3.53 10.56
C TRP A 321 -11.94 -2.15 10.65
N ASP A 322 -12.49 -1.65 9.55
CA ASP A 322 -13.16 -0.35 9.49
C ASP A 322 -14.30 -0.27 10.51
N TRP A 323 -15.12 -1.32 10.62
CA TRP A 323 -16.17 -1.40 11.64
C TRP A 323 -15.60 -1.38 13.07
N LYS A 324 -14.62 -2.23 13.39
CA LYS A 324 -14.00 -2.28 14.73
C LYS A 324 -13.38 -0.94 15.12
N LEU A 325 -12.65 -0.32 14.19
CA LEU A 325 -12.00 0.97 14.40
C LEU A 325 -13.04 2.07 14.60
N SER A 326 -14.06 2.15 13.73
CA SER A 326 -15.16 3.11 13.86
C SER A 326 -15.87 2.98 15.21
N MET A 327 -16.20 1.75 15.63
CA MET A 327 -16.85 1.51 16.92
C MET A 327 -15.99 1.99 18.10
N ARG A 328 -14.69 1.70 18.08
CA ARG A 328 -13.76 2.11 19.14
C ARG A 328 -13.52 3.62 19.16
N GLN A 329 -13.10 4.19 18.03
CA GLN A 329 -12.59 5.55 17.99
C GLN A 329 -13.70 6.62 18.00
N ASN A 330 -14.94 6.24 17.65
CA ASN A 330 -16.10 7.14 17.63
C ASN A 330 -17.05 6.92 18.82
N GLU A 331 -16.68 6.14 19.84
CA GLU A 331 -17.54 5.86 20.98
C GLU A 331 -18.03 7.14 21.68
N LYS A 332 -17.12 8.07 21.96
CA LYS A 332 -17.45 9.35 22.60
C LYS A 332 -18.45 10.17 21.79
N ILE A 333 -18.20 10.32 20.48
CA ILE A 333 -19.09 11.04 19.55
C ILE A 333 -20.48 10.37 19.49
N ARG A 334 -20.54 9.04 19.53
CA ARG A 334 -21.82 8.31 19.53
C ARG A 334 -22.61 8.53 20.81
N ARG A 335 -21.94 8.61 21.98
CA ARG A 335 -22.60 8.92 23.26
C ARG A 335 -23.14 10.35 23.28
N GLU A 336 -22.32 11.32 22.89
CA GLU A 336 -22.71 12.73 22.81
C GLU A 336 -23.94 12.96 21.91
N LYS A 337 -24.07 12.19 20.81
CA LYS A 337 -25.25 12.24 19.93
C LYS A 337 -26.52 11.61 20.48
N LEU A 338 -26.41 10.72 21.47
CA LEU A 338 -27.57 10.10 22.12
C LEU A 338 -28.13 10.97 23.26
N ASP A 339 -27.29 11.88 23.78
CA ASP A 339 -27.63 12.82 24.85
C ASP A 339 -28.18 14.17 24.31
N THR A 340 -28.24 14.33 22.99
CA THR A 340 -28.82 15.47 22.24
C THR A 340 -30.01 15.02 21.42
#